data_AF-A0AAP1VF17-F1
#
_entry.id   AF-A0AAP1VF17-F1
#
_cell.length_a   1.000
_cell.length_b   1.000
_cell.length_c   1.000
_cell.angle_alpha   90.00
_cell.angle_beta   90.00
_cell.angle_gamma   90.00
#
_symmetry.space_group_name_H-M   'P 1'
#
loop_
_entity.id
_entity.type
_entity.pdbx_description
1 polymer ?
#
loop_
_entity_poly.entity_id
_entity_poly.type
_entity_poly.pdbx_seq_one_letter_code
_entity_poly.pdbx_strand_id
1 'polypeptide(L)'
;MKAAARPCPSCPWRVDQDAGDIPNFSLALAESLAGTCPDERGIGPDFGASFFACHQSKLGSEIPCAGWLAMVGHRHPRVRMAVRRGSISPDALTPGENWPELHDSYPDVLAKLRATCGNEEW
;
A
#
# COMPACT_ATOMS: atom_id res chain seq x y z
N MET A 1 -4.54 -10.81 12.51
CA MET A 1 -4.74 -10.07 11.25
C MET A 1 -3.87 -10.75 10.22
N LYS A 2 -4.39 -11.18 9.09
CA LYS A 2 -3.54 -11.74 8.02
C LYS A 2 -3.16 -10.60 7.07
N ALA A 3 -1.95 -10.63 6.53
CA ALA A 3 -1.46 -9.67 5.55
C ALA A 3 -1.10 -10.39 4.24
N ALA A 4 -1.06 -9.64 3.14
CA ALA A 4 -0.53 -10.19 1.89
C ALA A 4 0.96 -10.54 2.08
N ALA A 5 1.39 -11.68 1.54
CA ALA A 5 2.76 -12.18 1.74
C ALA A 5 3.80 -11.47 0.85
N ARG A 6 3.38 -10.93 -0.29
CA ARG A 6 4.22 -10.18 -1.24
C ARG A 6 3.38 -9.18 -2.04
N PRO A 7 4.00 -8.16 -2.66
CA PRO A 7 3.31 -7.28 -3.61
C PRO A 7 2.72 -8.13 -4.74
N CYS A 8 1.45 -7.92 -5.04
CA CYS A 8 0.79 -8.55 -6.17
C CYS A 8 1.35 -7.99 -7.50
N PRO A 9 1.09 -8.67 -8.64
CA PRO A 9 1.56 -8.21 -9.95
C PRO A 9 1.20 -6.75 -10.22
N SER A 10 -0.06 -6.34 -10.08
CA SER A 10 -0.50 -4.95 -10.30
C SER A 10 -0.47 -4.08 -9.03
N CYS A 11 0.49 -4.30 -8.14
CA CYS A 11 0.56 -3.53 -6.89
C CYS A 11 0.96 -2.06 -7.18
N PRO A 12 0.21 -1.05 -6.72
CA PRO A 12 0.53 0.35 -6.99
C PRO A 12 1.87 0.80 -6.39
N TRP A 13 2.34 0.09 -5.35
CA TRP A 13 3.63 0.37 -4.70
C TRP A 13 4.83 -0.03 -5.55
N ARG A 14 4.67 -0.92 -6.53
CA ARG A 14 5.76 -1.33 -7.42
C ARG A 14 6.16 -0.20 -8.36
N VAL A 15 7.45 0.07 -8.52
CA VAL A 15 7.95 1.11 -9.44
C VAL A 15 7.62 0.77 -10.89
N ASP A 16 7.61 -0.51 -11.23
CA ASP A 16 7.37 -1.03 -12.59
C ASP A 16 5.90 -1.32 -12.92
N GLN A 17 4.96 -0.74 -12.16
CA GLN A 17 3.52 -0.84 -12.42
C GLN A 17 2.87 0.54 -12.41
N ASP A 18 1.84 0.73 -13.23
CA ASP A 18 1.14 2.00 -13.37
C ASP A 18 -0.38 1.90 -13.18
N ALA A 19 -1.10 2.99 -13.46
CA ALA A 19 -2.55 3.04 -13.31
C ALA A 19 -3.28 2.08 -14.28
N GLY A 20 -2.75 1.84 -15.48
CA GLY A 20 -3.30 0.94 -16.49
C GLY A 20 -3.18 -0.53 -16.10
N ASP A 21 -2.17 -0.90 -15.31
CA ASP A 21 -2.01 -2.27 -14.80
C ASP A 21 -3.04 -2.66 -13.72
N ILE A 22 -3.69 -1.67 -13.09
CA ILE A 22 -4.56 -1.89 -11.92
C ILE A 22 -6.00 -2.15 -12.38
N PRO A 23 -6.57 -3.35 -12.12
CA PRO A 23 -7.94 -3.65 -12.51
C PRO A 23 -8.94 -2.71 -11.84
N ASN A 24 -9.86 -2.13 -12.63
CA ASN A 24 -10.88 -1.19 -12.16
C ASN A 24 -10.27 0.02 -11.41
N PHE A 25 -9.13 0.53 -11.90
CA PHE A 25 -8.45 1.67 -11.30
C PHE A 25 -9.39 2.87 -11.11
N SER A 26 -9.29 3.52 -9.96
CA SER A 26 -9.99 4.75 -9.62
C SER A 26 -9.01 5.73 -9.00
N LEU A 27 -8.76 6.84 -9.69
CA LEU A 27 -7.88 7.88 -9.17
C LEU A 27 -8.41 8.44 -7.84
N ALA A 28 -9.72 8.66 -7.72
CA ALA A 28 -10.34 9.15 -6.49
C ALA A 28 -10.10 8.19 -5.31
N LEU A 29 -10.18 6.87 -5.53
CA LEU A 29 -9.84 5.88 -4.51
C LEU A 29 -8.35 5.96 -4.16
N ALA A 30 -7.46 6.01 -5.15
CA ALA A 30 -6.02 6.17 -4.91
C ALA A 30 -5.71 7.44 -4.09
N GLU A 31 -6.34 8.56 -4.38
CA GLU A 31 -6.16 9.79 -3.59
C GLU A 31 -6.65 9.62 -2.15
N SER A 32 -7.82 9.00 -1.94
CA SER A 32 -8.36 8.76 -0.59
C SER A 32 -7.47 7.84 0.27
N LEU A 33 -6.74 6.91 -0.35
CA LEU A 33 -5.84 5.99 0.34
C LEU A 33 -4.64 6.71 0.99
N ALA A 34 -4.39 7.99 0.68
CA ALA A 34 -3.41 8.81 1.39
C ALA A 34 -3.69 8.88 2.90
N GLY A 35 -4.96 8.85 3.31
CA GLY A 35 -5.35 8.82 4.72
C GLY A 35 -4.96 7.54 5.48
N THR A 36 -4.42 6.52 4.79
CA THR A 36 -3.89 5.29 5.39
C THR A 36 -2.36 5.31 5.51
N CYS A 37 -1.72 6.38 5.05
CA CYS A 37 -0.28 6.54 4.95
C CYS A 37 0.20 7.70 5.86
N PRO A 38 1.50 7.75 6.18
CA PRO A 38 2.05 8.92 6.86
C PRO A 38 1.93 10.19 6.02
N ASP A 39 1.86 11.33 6.69
CA ASP A 39 1.94 12.65 6.07
C ASP A 39 3.36 12.96 5.55
N GLU A 40 3.53 14.14 4.95
CA GLU A 40 4.81 14.61 4.39
C GLU A 40 5.95 14.72 5.42
N ARG A 41 5.61 14.75 6.72
CA ARG A 41 6.59 14.75 7.82
C ARG A 41 6.93 13.34 8.28
N GLY A 42 6.38 12.32 7.61
CA GLY A 42 6.49 10.91 7.98
C GLY A 42 5.62 10.54 9.18
N ILE A 43 4.70 11.40 9.63
CA ILE A 43 3.88 11.12 10.80
C ILE A 43 2.69 10.28 10.34
N GLY A 44 2.63 9.05 10.87
CA GLY A 44 1.65 8.04 10.49
C GLY A 44 0.20 8.47 10.74
N PRO A 45 -0.75 7.79 10.09
CA PRO A 45 -2.15 8.17 10.17
C PRO A 45 -2.69 7.96 11.59
N ASP A 46 -3.83 8.58 11.87
CA ASP A 46 -4.53 8.47 13.14
C ASP A 46 -4.81 7.00 13.51
N PHE A 47 -4.97 6.73 14.81
CA PHE A 47 -5.23 5.38 15.30
C PHE A 47 -6.48 4.75 14.65
N GLY A 48 -7.51 5.54 14.36
CA GLY A 48 -8.76 5.12 13.74
C GLY A 48 -8.69 4.92 12.22
N ALA A 49 -7.57 5.24 11.58
CA ALA A 49 -7.43 5.10 10.14
C ALA A 49 -7.61 3.63 9.70
N SER A 50 -8.13 3.49 8.47
CA SER A 50 -8.21 2.22 7.78
C SER A 50 -6.83 1.77 7.30
N PHE A 51 -6.68 0.48 7.07
CA PHE A 51 -5.48 -0.05 6.43
C PHE A 51 -5.51 0.21 4.93
N PHE A 52 -4.34 0.32 4.32
CA PHE A 52 -4.21 0.18 2.88
C PHE A 52 -4.50 -1.28 2.51
N ALA A 53 -5.71 -1.55 2.04
CA ALA A 53 -6.13 -2.90 1.67
C ALA A 53 -5.41 -3.39 0.40
N CYS A 54 -5.10 -4.67 0.35
CA CYS A 54 -4.68 -5.32 -0.89
C CYS A 54 -5.89 -5.44 -1.84
N HIS A 55 -5.76 -5.01 -3.10
CA HIS A 55 -6.87 -5.11 -4.06
C HIS A 55 -7.22 -6.57 -4.41
N GLN A 56 -6.31 -7.54 -4.17
CA GLN A 56 -6.59 -8.97 -4.33
C GLN A 56 -7.33 -9.59 -3.13
N SER A 57 -7.58 -8.80 -2.08
CA SER A 57 -8.38 -9.26 -0.96
C SER A 57 -9.86 -9.31 -1.32
N LYS A 58 -10.61 -10.19 -0.66
CA LYS A 58 -12.06 -10.29 -0.86
C LYS A 58 -12.74 -9.13 -0.14
N LEU A 59 -13.72 -8.51 -0.79
CA LEU A 59 -14.58 -7.49 -0.18
C LEU A 59 -15.20 -8.01 1.13
N GLY A 60 -15.12 -7.22 2.20
CA GLY A 60 -15.54 -7.57 3.56
C GLY A 60 -14.58 -8.51 4.29
N SER A 61 -13.41 -8.80 3.72
CA SER A 61 -12.35 -9.61 4.30
C SER A 61 -10.98 -9.07 3.88
N GLU A 62 -10.86 -7.75 3.88
CA GLU A 62 -9.68 -7.03 3.44
C GLU A 62 -8.48 -7.37 4.30
N ILE A 63 -7.33 -7.56 3.64
CA ILE A 63 -6.04 -7.75 4.30
C ILE A 63 -5.11 -6.59 3.94
N PRO A 64 -4.17 -6.20 4.82
CA PRO A 64 -3.19 -5.18 4.49
C PRO A 64 -2.35 -5.57 3.26
N CYS A 65 -2.09 -4.57 2.41
CA CYS A 65 -1.19 -4.67 1.27
C CYS A 65 0.26 -4.89 1.73
N ALA A 66 0.97 -5.82 1.09
CA ALA A 66 2.35 -6.15 1.42
C ALA A 66 3.32 -5.00 1.12
N GLY A 67 3.17 -4.33 -0.03
CA GLY A 67 4.02 -3.19 -0.40
C GLY A 67 3.84 -2.02 0.57
N TRP A 68 2.60 -1.68 0.90
CA TRP A 68 2.31 -0.67 1.92
C TRP A 68 2.89 -1.03 3.29
N LEU A 69 2.72 -2.28 3.74
CA LEU A 69 3.26 -2.72 5.03
C LEU A 69 4.78 -2.57 5.08
N ALA A 70 5.46 -3.04 4.03
CA ALA A 70 6.91 -3.03 3.94
C ALA A 70 7.50 -1.61 3.92
N MET A 71 6.86 -0.68 3.20
CA MET A 71 7.43 0.66 3.03
C MET A 71 7.04 1.60 4.17
N VAL A 72 5.76 1.64 4.54
CA VAL A 72 5.23 2.65 5.48
C VAL A 72 4.36 2.08 6.60
N GLY A 73 4.06 0.78 6.60
CA GLY A 73 3.17 0.15 7.57
C GLY A 73 3.58 0.38 9.02
N HIS A 74 4.89 0.43 9.29
CA HIS A 74 5.44 0.69 10.62
C HIS A 74 5.01 2.05 11.21
N ARG A 75 4.60 3.02 10.38
CA ARG A 75 4.08 4.32 10.82
C ARG A 75 2.64 4.22 11.32
N HIS A 76 1.84 3.24 10.86
CA HIS A 76 0.45 3.09 11.29
C HIS A 76 0.35 2.52 12.72
N PRO A 77 -0.33 3.20 13.67
CA PRO A 77 -0.42 2.75 15.07
C PRO A 77 -0.97 1.33 15.26
N ARG A 78 -2.01 0.96 14.50
CA ARG A 78 -2.62 -0.37 14.58
C ARG A 78 -1.70 -1.48 14.05
N VAL A 79 -0.84 -1.19 13.08
CA VAL A 79 0.19 -2.14 12.62
C VAL A 79 1.22 -2.39 13.71
N ARG A 80 1.73 -1.33 14.36
CA ARG A 80 2.66 -1.47 15.49
C ARG A 80 2.09 -2.33 16.61
N MET A 81 0.81 -2.12 16.95
CA MET A 81 0.12 -2.96 17.93
C MET A 81 -0.06 -4.40 17.45
N ALA A 82 -0.38 -4.60 16.17
CA ALA A 82 -0.54 -5.93 15.57
C ALA A 82 0.77 -6.72 15.60
N VAL A 83 1.90 -6.08 15.32
CA VAL A 83 3.25 -6.67 15.44
C VAL A 83 3.57 -7.00 16.89
N ARG A 84 3.34 -6.06 17.82
CA ARG A 84 3.59 -6.30 19.25
C ARG A 84 2.77 -7.47 19.81
N ARG A 85 1.57 -7.72 19.26
CA ARG A 85 0.70 -8.85 19.62
C ARG A 85 1.02 -10.14 18.87
N GLY A 86 2.03 -10.16 18.00
CA GLY A 86 2.40 -11.32 17.18
C GLY A 86 1.41 -11.66 16.06
N SER A 87 0.48 -10.75 15.77
CA SER A 87 -0.53 -10.98 14.72
C SER A 87 -0.07 -10.57 13.33
N ILE A 88 1.00 -9.77 13.22
CA ILE A 88 1.76 -9.49 12.00
C ILE A 88 3.23 -9.79 12.32
N SER A 89 3.94 -10.52 11.44
CA SER A 89 5.38 -10.73 11.60
C SER A 89 6.13 -9.40 11.41
N PRO A 90 7.15 -9.07 12.22
CA PRO A 90 8.04 -7.94 11.96
C PRO A 90 8.63 -7.95 10.54
N ASP A 91 8.90 -9.13 9.98
CA ASP A 91 9.46 -9.30 8.62
C ASP A 91 8.54 -8.75 7.53
N ALA A 92 7.23 -8.62 7.79
CA ALA A 92 6.30 -8.00 6.87
C ALA A 92 6.48 -6.48 6.73
N LEU A 93 7.29 -5.85 7.60
CA LEU A 93 7.62 -4.43 7.59
C LEU A 93 8.92 -4.11 6.85
N THR A 94 9.44 -5.08 6.09
CA THR A 94 10.62 -4.92 5.24
C THR A 94 10.36 -5.62 3.90
N PRO A 95 10.87 -5.10 2.77
CA PRO A 95 10.83 -5.83 1.51
C PRO A 95 11.50 -7.20 1.65
N GLY A 96 10.85 -8.23 1.14
CA GLY A 96 11.41 -9.58 1.12
C GLY A 96 12.46 -9.75 0.02
N GLU A 97 13.18 -10.88 0.07
CA GLU A 97 14.14 -11.25 -0.96
C GLU A 97 13.46 -11.36 -2.35
N ASN A 98 14.11 -10.83 -3.39
CA ASN A 98 13.62 -10.85 -4.77
C ASN A 98 12.24 -10.19 -4.98
N TRP A 99 11.85 -9.27 -4.10
CA TRP A 99 10.69 -8.42 -4.36
C TRP A 99 10.97 -7.43 -5.49
N PRO A 100 9.94 -7.03 -6.25
CA PRO A 100 10.07 -5.89 -7.15
C PRO A 100 10.43 -4.62 -6.38
N GLU A 101 11.08 -3.69 -7.06
CA GLU A 101 11.37 -2.37 -6.50
C GLU A 101 10.08 -1.64 -6.12
N LEU A 102 10.06 -1.00 -4.96
CA LEU A 102 8.91 -0.31 -4.40
C LEU A 102 9.22 1.17 -4.20
N HIS A 103 8.20 2.02 -4.32
CA HIS A 103 8.31 3.43 -3.94
C HIS A 103 8.48 3.59 -2.42
N ASP A 104 9.32 4.55 -2.01
CA ASP A 104 9.59 4.84 -0.61
C ASP A 104 8.43 5.55 0.11
N SER A 105 7.57 6.26 -0.64
CA SER A 105 6.51 7.06 -0.09
C SER A 105 5.20 6.94 -0.89
N TYR A 106 4.07 7.14 -0.21
CA TYR A 106 2.78 7.17 -0.90
C TYR A 106 2.60 8.38 -1.83
N PRO A 107 3.14 9.58 -1.53
CA PRO A 107 3.19 10.68 -2.49
C PRO A 107 3.83 10.27 -3.84
N ASP A 108 4.92 9.49 -3.83
CA ASP A 108 5.56 9.03 -5.08
C ASP A 108 4.67 8.05 -5.85
N VAL A 109 4.03 7.11 -5.13
CA VAL A 109 3.03 6.21 -5.71
C VAL A 109 1.92 7.01 -6.38
N LEU A 110 1.36 8.00 -5.67
CA LEU A 110 0.24 8.79 -6.14
C LEU A 110 0.63 9.69 -7.32
N ALA A 111 1.83 10.27 -7.30
CA ALA A 111 2.37 11.07 -8.40
C ALA A 111 2.47 10.25 -9.68
N LYS A 112 3.01 9.03 -9.59
CA LYS A 112 3.06 8.08 -10.71
C LYS A 112 1.64 7.76 -11.21
N LEU A 113 0.74 7.36 -10.31
CA LEU A 113 -0.63 6.99 -10.71
C LEU A 113 -1.36 8.14 -11.40
N ARG A 114 -1.20 9.39 -10.93
CA ARG A 114 -1.75 10.60 -11.56
C ARG A 114 -1.15 10.85 -12.95
N ALA A 115 0.14 10.63 -13.13
CA ALA A 115 0.80 10.81 -14.41
C ALA A 115 0.38 9.77 -15.46
N THR A 116 -0.03 8.58 -15.01
CA THR A 116 -0.38 7.45 -15.89
C THR A 116 -1.88 7.23 -16.04
N CYS A 117 -2.73 7.86 -15.21
CA CYS A 117 -4.16 7.73 -15.34
C CYS A 117 -4.68 8.56 -16.53
N GLY A 118 -5.19 7.89 -17.56
CA GLY A 118 -5.75 8.55 -18.73
C GLY A 118 -4.81 8.72 -19.93
N ASN A 119 -3.59 8.16 -19.89
CA ASN A 119 -2.81 7.91 -21.11
C ASN A 119 -3.36 6.64 -21.80
N GLU A 120 -4.57 6.74 -22.35
CA GLU A 120 -4.92 5.89 -23.47
C GLU A 120 -4.38 6.60 -24.72
N GLU A 121 -3.17 6.26 -25.15
CA GLU A 121 -2.74 6.56 -26.52
C GLU A 121 -3.64 5.74 -27.46
N TRP A 122 -4.61 6.41 -28.07
CA TRP A 122 -5.34 5.93 -29.26
C TRP A 122 -4.75 6.58 -30.51
#